data_AF-A0A0P1B8H0-F1
#
_entry.id   AF-A0A0P1B8H0-F1
#
_cell.length_a   1.000
_cell.length_b   1.000
_cell.length_c   1.000
_cell.angle_alpha   90.00
_cell.angle_beta   90.00
_cell.angle_gamma   90.00
#
_symmetry.space_group_name_H-M   'P 1'
#
loop_
_entity.id
_entity.type
_entity.pdbx_description
1 polymer ?
#
loop_
_entity_poly.entity_id
_entity_poly.type
_entity_poly.pdbx_seq_one_letter_code
_entity_poly.pdbx_strand_id
1 'polypeptide(L)'
;MLWALTLVAVAVPLVASMHVTISSGASECFYVKAESYKHGISLNYEVLRGVADELETELRDGKEDVVYTHKGAQGRYASPIRGGGMHSVCFNNDRLPAGDVVVGFSFHADDPNHEVLSNADATKIKQVVELEDMVYELSVNLDMVKDSQTFMETLANYQDQLITSTHDQIMWWTFVEMAVLMAVSVAQISYLRRTLELLPPLRYRDYQPKAMESWTNYFTTHFYAMKARPVSAFDPSGFIIIISFLLLLVGVVAATTRALVSNRGLVLRSRVEKNLQDMSDYVLDQRMRVGENLQYIKVRAIDHSGRQGFIAEMLSYAYLSRLAFSLSIFAIASYLNTLAAVIAGWRTPNVVILDLAKGNTNVKTLPDLGHDLFRYVMTKIYGHTTYMEWFDLPDEFLAAVGMLTSLIIILHPRRLLILRRFCFIFAIINLMRACCVAVTSLPDASPMCISQFDSVERGTYKSHPIFPKAFFRAWKVLIRPSQHITCGDMIFSGHAVFLVLCCMFARTYCERSELNTPFTRRYPYILWMIRYYNYTLSAGGLFAIVGTRLHYTLDVLIAIYITIQVWVTYHWLMNHPESGFALINWLEHAEVHLVDKNAYRKAGGLSDRIEKSD
;
A
#
# COMPACT_ATOMS: atom_id res chain seq x y z
N MET A 1 31.87 35.71 -5.29
CA MET A 1 31.10 34.47 -5.48
C MET A 1 29.87 34.77 -6.34
N LEU A 2 30.08 35.30 -7.54
CA LEU A 2 29.05 35.91 -8.39
C LEU A 2 29.19 35.48 -9.87
N TRP A 3 29.96 34.42 -10.13
CA TRP A 3 30.30 33.91 -11.46
C TRP A 3 29.68 32.54 -11.78
N ALA A 4 28.78 32.03 -10.93
CA ALA A 4 28.17 30.71 -11.11
C ALA A 4 26.72 30.76 -11.64
N LEU A 5 26.14 31.94 -11.85
CA LEU A 5 24.73 32.11 -12.24
C LEU A 5 24.50 32.40 -13.74
N THR A 6 25.56 32.52 -14.55
CA THR A 6 25.45 32.91 -15.96
C THR A 6 25.70 31.78 -16.97
N LEU A 7 25.92 30.54 -16.55
CA LEU A 7 26.34 29.44 -17.44
C LEU A 7 25.32 28.29 -17.61
N VAL A 8 24.05 28.50 -17.24
CA VAL A 8 22.98 27.50 -17.41
C VAL A 8 22.05 27.84 -18.61
N ALA A 9 22.31 28.92 -19.34
CA ALA A 9 21.41 29.40 -20.39
C ALA A 9 21.57 28.75 -21.78
N VAL A 10 22.43 27.74 -21.98
CA VAL A 10 22.57 27.11 -23.32
C VAL A 10 22.70 25.60 -23.22
N ALA A 11 21.56 24.93 -23.17
CA ALA A 11 21.40 23.56 -23.65
C ALA A 11 19.93 23.37 -23.99
N VAL A 12 19.49 23.94 -25.11
CA VAL A 12 18.27 23.49 -25.77
C VAL A 12 18.64 22.19 -26.47
N PRO A 13 18.14 21.02 -26.04
CA PRO A 13 18.24 19.85 -26.89
C PRO A 13 17.28 20.11 -28.06
N LEU A 14 17.82 20.19 -29.28
CA LEU A 14 17.01 19.95 -30.47
C LEU A 14 16.59 18.47 -30.43
N VAL A 15 15.49 18.19 -29.74
CA VAL A 15 14.75 16.95 -29.91
C VAL A 15 13.89 17.14 -31.15
N ALA A 16 14.34 16.59 -32.27
CA ALA A 16 13.49 16.42 -33.43
C ALA A 16 12.52 15.27 -33.15
N SER A 17 11.39 15.57 -32.51
CA SER A 17 10.19 14.76 -32.63
C SER A 17 9.21 15.52 -33.54
N MET A 18 8.52 14.83 -34.46
CA MET A 18 7.48 15.46 -35.30
C MET A 18 6.25 15.77 -34.44
N HIS A 19 6.32 16.88 -33.73
CA HIS A 19 5.20 17.50 -33.06
C HIS A 19 5.20 18.97 -33.47
N VAL A 20 4.03 19.47 -33.87
CA VAL A 20 3.88 20.88 -34.24
C VAL A 20 3.06 21.57 -33.17
N THR A 21 3.52 22.74 -32.75
CA THR A 21 2.80 23.63 -31.85
C THR A 21 2.04 24.66 -32.68
N ILE A 22 0.72 24.61 -32.65
CA ILE A 22 -0.16 25.52 -33.38
C ILE A 22 -0.67 26.56 -32.40
N SER A 23 -0.23 27.80 -32.59
CA SER A 23 -0.65 28.93 -31.76
C SER A 23 -2.15 29.20 -31.91
N SER A 24 -2.75 29.83 -30.90
CA SER A 24 -4.15 30.28 -30.96
C SER A 24 -4.39 31.23 -32.16
N GLY A 25 -5.35 30.90 -33.02
CA GLY A 25 -5.69 31.68 -34.22
C GLY A 25 -4.75 31.51 -35.42
N ALA A 26 -3.95 30.43 -35.45
CA ALA A 26 -3.00 30.14 -36.53
C ALA A 26 -3.27 28.77 -37.18
N SER A 27 -2.81 28.65 -38.43
CA SER A 27 -2.86 27.44 -39.25
C SER A 27 -1.45 27.00 -39.64
N GLU A 28 -1.11 25.72 -39.50
CA GLU A 28 0.16 25.15 -39.94
C GLU A 28 -0.07 24.05 -40.99
N CYS A 29 0.66 24.12 -42.11
CA CYS A 29 0.47 23.23 -43.26
C CYS A 29 1.75 22.49 -43.66
N PHE A 30 1.62 21.21 -44.00
CA PHE A 30 2.71 20.33 -44.41
C PHE A 30 2.44 19.76 -45.81
N TYR A 31 3.50 19.61 -46.62
CA TYR A 31 3.40 19.22 -48.02
C TYR A 31 4.18 17.94 -48.31
N VAL A 32 3.59 17.04 -49.10
CA VAL A 32 4.23 15.80 -49.58
C VAL A 32 4.00 15.70 -51.09
N LYS A 33 5.06 15.38 -51.83
CA LYS A 33 5.01 15.19 -53.29
C LYS A 33 4.82 13.71 -53.61
N ALA A 34 3.80 13.39 -54.39
CA ALA A 34 3.51 12.01 -54.82
C ALA A 34 3.25 11.93 -56.33
N GLU A 35 3.77 10.88 -56.97
CA GLU A 35 3.57 10.61 -58.41
C GLU A 35 2.27 9.80 -58.65
N SER A 36 1.56 10.07 -59.74
CA SER A 36 0.21 9.52 -59.99
C SER A 36 0.20 7.99 -60.18
N TYR A 37 -0.90 7.34 -59.79
CA TYR A 37 -1.25 5.93 -60.04
C TYR A 37 -0.41 4.86 -59.31
N LYS A 38 0.65 5.24 -58.58
CA LYS A 38 1.42 4.28 -57.78
C LYS A 38 1.24 4.48 -56.28
N HIS A 39 1.21 5.71 -55.79
CA HIS A 39 1.33 5.95 -54.35
C HIS A 39 -0.02 6.14 -53.63
N GLY A 40 -0.17 5.54 -52.45
CA GLY A 40 -1.27 5.82 -51.51
C GLY A 40 -0.85 6.91 -50.51
N ILE A 41 -1.80 7.76 -50.09
CA ILE A 41 -1.52 8.79 -49.07
C ILE A 41 -2.06 8.35 -47.71
N SER A 42 -1.24 8.48 -46.67
CA SER A 42 -1.54 8.06 -45.29
C SER A 42 -1.36 9.24 -44.34
N LEU A 43 -2.41 9.54 -43.57
CA LEU A 43 -2.44 10.61 -42.56
C LEU A 43 -3.01 10.04 -41.26
N ASN A 44 -2.22 10.14 -40.18
CA ASN A 44 -2.65 9.89 -38.82
C ASN A 44 -2.25 11.08 -37.94
N TYR A 45 -3.17 11.58 -37.11
CA TYR A 45 -2.85 12.65 -36.17
C TYR A 45 -3.59 12.49 -34.84
N GLU A 46 -2.96 12.97 -33.78
CA GLU A 46 -3.52 13.01 -32.42
C GLU A 46 -3.02 14.26 -31.68
N VAL A 47 -3.94 14.91 -30.97
CA VAL A 47 -3.62 16.06 -30.12
C VAL A 47 -2.95 15.58 -28.83
N LEU A 48 -1.68 15.93 -28.65
CA LEU A 48 -0.88 15.57 -27.47
C LEU A 48 -1.14 16.49 -26.28
N ARG A 49 -1.48 17.77 -26.54
CA ARG A 49 -1.71 18.79 -25.51
C ARG A 49 -2.54 19.95 -26.06
N GLY A 50 -3.60 20.36 -25.38
CA GLY A 50 -4.46 21.49 -25.82
C GLY A 50 -5.95 21.13 -25.79
N VAL A 51 -6.81 22.06 -26.19
CA VAL A 51 -8.27 21.82 -26.32
C VAL A 51 -8.51 21.05 -27.62
N ALA A 52 -8.66 19.74 -27.51
CA ALA A 52 -8.60 18.82 -28.65
C ALA A 52 -9.85 18.82 -29.54
N ASP A 53 -11.01 19.21 -29.02
CA ASP A 53 -12.29 19.14 -29.73
C ASP A 53 -12.50 20.25 -30.78
N GLU A 54 -11.60 21.23 -30.85
CA GLU A 54 -11.75 22.42 -31.70
C GLU A 54 -10.75 22.48 -32.87
N LEU A 55 -9.84 21.51 -32.99
CA LEU A 55 -8.86 21.44 -34.08
C LEU A 55 -9.54 21.00 -35.40
N GLU A 56 -9.40 21.82 -36.44
CA GLU A 56 -9.87 21.49 -37.79
C GLU A 56 -8.69 21.04 -38.66
N THR A 57 -8.79 19.84 -39.24
CA THR A 57 -7.76 19.27 -40.12
C THR A 57 -8.30 19.14 -41.53
N GLU A 58 -7.58 19.71 -42.50
CA GLU A 58 -7.90 19.65 -43.93
C GLU A 58 -6.76 18.99 -44.71
N LEU A 59 -7.09 18.01 -45.56
CA LEU A 59 -6.18 17.39 -46.54
C LEU A 59 -6.58 17.78 -47.96
N ARG A 60 -5.63 18.27 -48.75
CA ARG A 60 -5.81 18.71 -50.14
C ARG A 60 -5.00 17.85 -51.11
N ASP A 61 -5.60 17.57 -52.26
CA ASP A 61 -4.98 16.85 -53.38
C ASP A 61 -4.01 17.75 -54.15
N GLY A 62 -3.21 17.19 -55.06
CA GLY A 62 -2.30 17.89 -55.97
C GLY A 62 -2.95 18.92 -56.91
N LYS A 63 -4.29 18.97 -56.96
CA LYS A 63 -5.10 19.97 -57.67
C LYS A 63 -5.73 21.01 -56.72
N GLU A 64 -5.33 21.01 -55.45
CA GLU A 64 -5.90 21.80 -54.34
C GLU A 64 -7.34 21.46 -53.95
N ASP A 65 -7.92 20.38 -54.49
CA ASP A 65 -9.23 19.89 -54.08
C ASP A 65 -9.19 19.29 -52.67
N VAL A 66 -10.15 19.63 -51.80
CA VAL A 66 -10.24 19.10 -50.44
C VAL A 66 -10.73 17.65 -50.46
N VAL A 67 -9.91 16.74 -49.98
CA VAL A 67 -10.18 15.29 -50.01
C VAL A 67 -10.70 14.79 -48.66
N TYR A 68 -10.21 15.39 -47.57
CA TYR A 68 -10.60 15.01 -46.21
C TYR A 68 -10.65 16.24 -45.31
N THR A 69 -11.75 16.36 -44.55
CA THR A 69 -11.94 17.38 -43.52
C THR A 69 -12.46 16.72 -42.27
N HIS A 70 -11.81 16.94 -41.14
CA HIS A 70 -12.25 16.40 -39.85
C HIS A 70 -12.02 17.40 -38.72
N LYS A 71 -12.98 17.45 -37.79
CA LYS A 71 -12.88 18.21 -36.54
C LYS A 71 -12.83 17.24 -35.38
N GLY A 72 -11.77 17.32 -34.57
CA GLY A 72 -11.65 16.50 -33.37
C GLY A 72 -10.22 16.24 -32.94
N ALA A 73 -10.11 15.57 -31.79
CA ALA A 73 -8.85 15.30 -31.10
C ALA A 73 -7.89 14.35 -31.83
N GLN A 74 -8.43 13.52 -32.72
CA GLN A 74 -7.69 12.52 -33.48
C GLN A 74 -8.39 12.26 -34.82
N GLY A 75 -7.62 11.90 -35.83
CA GLY A 75 -8.17 11.53 -37.13
C GLY A 75 -7.24 10.66 -37.93
N ARG A 76 -7.84 9.87 -38.81
CA ARG A 76 -7.15 8.94 -39.70
C ARG A 76 -7.73 9.01 -41.09
N TYR A 77 -6.85 9.08 -42.08
CA TYR A 77 -7.20 9.05 -43.48
C TYR A 77 -6.16 8.26 -44.26
N ALA A 78 -6.60 7.30 -45.06
CA ALA A 78 -5.76 6.58 -46.00
C ALA A 78 -6.56 6.29 -47.26
N SER A 79 -6.04 6.69 -48.42
CA SER A 79 -6.70 6.45 -49.71
C SER A 79 -5.69 6.47 -50.85
N PRO A 80 -5.90 5.67 -51.92
CA PRO A 80 -5.16 5.82 -53.16
C PRO A 80 -5.39 7.22 -53.78
N ILE A 81 -4.33 7.79 -54.36
CA ILE A 81 -4.34 9.12 -54.97
C ILE A 81 -4.97 9.09 -56.37
N ARG A 82 -5.90 10.02 -56.66
CA ARG A 82 -6.58 10.13 -57.97
C ARG A 82 -5.81 10.97 -59.02
N GLY A 83 -4.91 11.85 -58.59
CA GLY A 83 -4.08 12.67 -59.49
C GLY A 83 -2.72 12.96 -58.86
N GLY A 84 -1.64 12.89 -59.65
CA GLY A 84 -0.29 13.18 -59.15
C GLY A 84 -0.08 14.68 -58.89
N GLY A 85 0.69 15.02 -57.87
CA GLY A 85 0.97 16.41 -57.53
C GLY A 85 1.49 16.61 -56.10
N MET A 86 1.39 17.84 -55.61
CA MET A 86 1.78 18.21 -54.26
C MET A 86 0.55 18.19 -53.35
N HIS A 87 0.50 17.24 -52.43
CA HIS A 87 -0.58 17.12 -51.46
C HIS A 87 -0.22 17.89 -50.20
N SER A 88 -1.22 18.49 -49.54
CA SER A 88 -1.01 19.24 -48.31
C SER A 88 -1.98 18.86 -47.21
N VAL A 89 -1.50 18.83 -45.97
CA VAL A 89 -2.34 18.74 -44.77
C VAL A 89 -2.20 20.01 -43.95
N CYS A 90 -3.31 20.60 -43.55
CA CYS A 90 -3.34 21.83 -42.76
C CYS A 90 -4.10 21.59 -41.45
N PHE A 91 -3.51 22.00 -40.34
CA PHE A 91 -4.12 21.99 -39.02
C PHE A 91 -4.46 23.41 -38.61
N ASN A 92 -5.73 23.66 -38.31
CA ASN A 92 -6.26 25.00 -38.14
C ASN A 92 -6.88 25.19 -36.75
N ASN A 93 -6.44 26.23 -36.03
CA ASN A 93 -6.82 26.52 -34.64
C ASN A 93 -7.51 27.90 -34.54
N ASP A 94 -8.68 28.05 -35.16
CA ASP A 94 -9.30 29.36 -35.43
C ASP A 94 -10.23 29.93 -34.33
N ARG A 95 -10.52 29.20 -33.24
CA ARG A 95 -11.43 29.69 -32.18
C ARG A 95 -10.72 30.17 -30.92
N LEU A 96 -10.92 31.44 -30.57
CA LEU A 96 -10.57 32.02 -29.28
C LEU A 96 -11.74 31.80 -28.28
N PRO A 97 -11.49 31.41 -27.01
CA PRO A 97 -10.20 31.30 -26.33
C PRO A 97 -9.71 29.83 -26.24
N ALA A 98 -9.15 29.26 -27.32
CA ALA A 98 -8.37 28.03 -27.25
C ALA A 98 -6.89 28.36 -27.01
N GLY A 99 -6.26 27.72 -26.02
CA GLY A 99 -4.80 27.80 -25.83
C GLY A 99 -4.04 27.07 -26.94
N ASP A 100 -2.70 27.18 -26.94
CA ASP A 100 -1.86 26.53 -27.95
C ASP A 100 -2.08 25.00 -27.98
N VAL A 101 -2.16 24.44 -29.19
CA VAL A 101 -2.42 23.01 -29.40
C VAL A 101 -1.17 22.35 -29.97
N VAL A 102 -0.77 21.23 -29.37
CA VAL A 102 0.37 20.42 -29.81
C VAL A 102 -0.16 19.16 -30.47
N VAL A 103 0.16 18.97 -31.75
CA VAL A 103 -0.32 17.85 -32.56
C VAL A 103 0.85 16.96 -32.93
N GLY A 104 0.73 15.67 -32.61
CA GLY A 104 1.61 14.62 -33.14
C GLY A 104 0.97 14.03 -34.39
N PHE A 105 1.68 14.02 -35.51
CA PHE A 105 1.13 13.53 -36.77
C PHE A 105 2.17 12.75 -37.58
N SER A 106 1.66 11.84 -38.40
CA SER A 106 2.41 11.08 -39.40
C SER A 106 1.71 11.28 -40.74
N PHE A 107 2.45 11.87 -41.69
CA PHE A 107 1.96 12.18 -43.03
C PHE A 107 3.01 11.76 -44.07
N HIS A 108 2.69 10.76 -44.87
CA HIS A 108 3.60 10.20 -45.87
C HIS A 108 2.83 9.61 -47.06
N ALA A 109 3.56 9.40 -48.16
CA ALA A 109 3.06 8.73 -49.36
C ALA A 109 3.81 7.41 -49.52
N ASP A 110 3.09 6.30 -49.59
CA ASP A 110 3.66 4.95 -49.72
C ASP A 110 3.59 4.44 -51.15
N ASP A 111 4.68 3.81 -51.61
CA ASP A 111 4.78 3.11 -52.89
C ASP A 111 4.47 1.63 -52.67
N PRO A 112 3.38 1.06 -53.21
CA PRO A 112 3.13 -0.36 -53.20
C PRO A 112 4.08 -1.02 -54.22
N ASN A 113 5.36 -1.15 -53.85
CA ASN A 113 6.27 -2.02 -54.57
C ASN A 113 5.91 -3.48 -54.25
N HIS A 114 4.92 -3.99 -54.96
CA HIS A 114 4.89 -5.40 -55.29
C HIS A 114 5.78 -5.59 -56.53
N GLU A 115 6.97 -6.15 -56.33
CA GLU A 115 7.54 -7.06 -57.33
C GLU A 115 6.55 -8.22 -57.49
N VAL A 116 5.46 -7.99 -58.24
CA VAL A 116 4.69 -9.08 -58.81
C VAL A 116 5.64 -9.71 -59.82
N LEU A 117 6.13 -10.90 -59.49
CA LEU A 117 6.72 -11.83 -60.45
C LEU A 117 5.82 -11.85 -61.68
N SER A 118 6.24 -11.12 -62.71
CA SER A 118 5.63 -11.12 -64.04
C SER A 118 5.80 -12.51 -64.62
N ASN A 119 4.88 -13.43 -64.32
CA ASN A 119 4.66 -14.60 -65.15
C ASN A 119 3.97 -14.09 -66.41
N ALA A 120 4.77 -13.92 -67.47
CA ALA A 120 4.45 -13.28 -68.72
C ALA A 120 3.41 -14.01 -69.60
N ASP A 121 2.53 -14.85 -69.04
CA ASP A 121 1.57 -15.63 -69.83
C ASP A 121 0.23 -15.83 -69.10
N ALA A 122 -0.63 -14.79 -69.09
CA ALA A 122 -2.06 -14.97 -68.80
C ALA A 122 -2.94 -13.77 -69.22
N THR A 123 -2.67 -13.10 -70.35
CA THR A 123 -3.42 -11.89 -70.75
C THR A 123 -4.78 -12.14 -71.43
N LYS A 124 -5.51 -13.23 -71.12
CA LYS A 124 -6.82 -13.50 -71.76
C LYS A 124 -7.96 -14.04 -70.89
N ILE A 125 -8.01 -13.72 -69.60
CA ILE A 125 -9.17 -14.10 -68.77
C ILE A 125 -9.62 -12.91 -67.92
N LYS A 126 -10.86 -12.46 -68.14
CA LYS A 126 -11.52 -11.35 -67.42
C LYS A 126 -11.54 -11.55 -65.89
N GLN A 127 -11.47 -12.81 -65.44
CA GLN A 127 -11.38 -13.19 -64.02
C GLN A 127 -10.01 -12.95 -63.37
N VAL A 128 -8.93 -12.85 -64.16
CA VAL A 128 -7.58 -12.58 -63.61
C VAL A 128 -7.42 -11.09 -63.28
N VAL A 129 -8.02 -10.21 -64.09
CA VAL A 129 -8.06 -8.76 -63.84
C VAL A 129 -8.85 -8.43 -62.58
N GLU A 130 -9.99 -9.11 -62.35
CA GLU A 130 -10.82 -8.92 -61.15
C GLU A 130 -10.12 -9.43 -59.87
N LEU A 131 -9.31 -10.48 -59.99
CA LEU A 131 -8.49 -10.97 -58.87
C LEU A 131 -7.32 -10.02 -58.57
N GLU A 132 -6.71 -9.43 -59.60
CA GLU A 132 -5.63 -8.46 -59.47
C GLU A 132 -6.11 -7.19 -58.75
N ASP A 133 -7.32 -6.69 -59.07
CA ASP A 133 -7.95 -5.57 -58.37
C ASP A 133 -8.24 -5.89 -56.90
N MET A 134 -8.75 -7.09 -56.58
CA MET A 134 -8.99 -7.50 -55.18
C MET A 134 -7.69 -7.68 -54.38
N VAL A 135 -6.63 -8.19 -55.01
CA VAL A 135 -5.31 -8.32 -54.37
C VAL A 135 -4.69 -6.95 -54.11
N TYR A 136 -4.84 -6.02 -55.04
CA TYR A 136 -4.42 -4.62 -54.89
C TYR A 136 -5.18 -3.90 -53.77
N GLU A 137 -6.51 -4.07 -53.71
CA GLU A 137 -7.32 -3.50 -52.63
C GLU A 137 -6.94 -4.07 -51.26
N LEU A 138 -6.65 -5.37 -51.19
CA LEU A 138 -6.21 -6.01 -49.95
C LEU A 138 -4.81 -5.54 -49.52
N SER A 139 -3.87 -5.37 -50.44
CA SER A 139 -2.52 -4.89 -50.11
C SER A 139 -2.55 -3.47 -49.56
N VAL A 140 -3.33 -2.58 -50.19
CA VAL A 140 -3.53 -1.20 -49.72
C VAL A 140 -4.12 -1.18 -48.30
N ASN A 141 -5.12 -2.03 -48.03
CA ASN A 141 -5.71 -2.13 -46.69
C ASN A 141 -4.73 -2.69 -45.64
N LEU A 142 -3.85 -3.61 -46.03
CA LEU A 142 -2.86 -4.21 -45.13
C LEU A 142 -1.73 -3.23 -44.79
N ASP A 143 -1.24 -2.49 -45.78
CA ASP A 143 -0.27 -1.41 -45.56
C ASP A 143 -0.86 -0.31 -44.68
N MET A 144 -2.14 0.04 -44.90
CA MET A 144 -2.86 0.97 -44.03
C MET A 144 -2.88 0.50 -42.56
N VAL A 145 -3.08 -0.80 -42.29
CA VAL A 145 -3.05 -1.34 -40.91
C VAL A 145 -1.64 -1.31 -40.33
N LYS A 146 -0.63 -1.64 -41.14
CA LYS A 146 0.78 -1.63 -40.74
C LYS A 146 1.26 -0.22 -40.36
N ASP A 147 0.87 0.79 -41.13
CA ASP A 147 1.14 2.19 -40.83
C ASP A 147 0.56 2.62 -39.50
N SER A 148 -0.70 2.25 -39.25
CA SER A 148 -1.36 2.59 -38.00
C SER A 148 -0.70 1.92 -36.79
N GLN A 149 -0.24 0.68 -36.93
CA GLN A 149 0.52 0.02 -35.87
C GLN A 149 1.85 0.74 -35.59
N THR A 150 2.57 1.13 -36.65
CA THR A 150 3.85 1.86 -36.54
C THR A 150 3.67 3.22 -35.87
N PHE A 151 2.58 3.95 -36.22
CA PHE A 151 2.21 5.20 -35.55
C PHE A 151 1.90 4.99 -34.06
N MET A 152 1.09 3.98 -33.72
CA MET A 152 0.77 3.70 -32.32
C MET A 152 2.00 3.27 -31.50
N GLU A 153 2.91 2.51 -32.09
CA GLU A 153 4.16 2.09 -31.44
C GLU A 153 5.09 3.29 -31.17
N THR A 154 5.25 4.18 -32.14
CA THR A 154 6.05 5.41 -31.97
C THR A 154 5.46 6.35 -30.91
N LEU A 155 4.14 6.50 -30.88
CA LEU A 155 3.46 7.28 -29.86
C LEU A 155 3.61 6.67 -28.45
N ALA A 156 3.43 5.35 -28.32
CA ALA A 156 3.61 4.65 -27.04
C ALA A 156 5.04 4.76 -26.51
N ASN A 157 6.04 4.60 -27.39
CA ASN A 157 7.45 4.77 -27.04
C ASN A 157 7.77 6.21 -26.56
N TYR A 158 7.15 7.22 -27.18
CA TYR A 158 7.31 8.61 -26.75
C TYR A 158 6.70 8.88 -25.37
N GLN A 159 5.48 8.38 -25.14
CA GLN A 159 4.81 8.49 -23.83
C GLN A 159 5.62 7.79 -22.72
N ASP A 160 6.16 6.60 -23.00
CA ASP A 160 6.99 5.86 -22.05
C ASP A 160 8.29 6.59 -21.70
N GLN A 161 8.93 7.24 -22.69
CA GLN A 161 10.12 8.07 -22.47
C GLN A 161 9.81 9.31 -21.62
N LEU A 162 8.69 9.98 -21.85
CA LEU A 162 8.25 11.13 -21.03
C LEU A 162 7.99 10.72 -19.58
N ILE A 163 7.32 9.59 -19.38
CA ILE A 163 7.03 9.07 -18.03
C ILE A 163 8.33 8.70 -17.32
N THR A 164 9.23 7.97 -17.99
CA THR A 164 10.49 7.52 -17.40
C THR A 164 11.41 8.68 -17.04
N SER A 165 11.56 9.66 -17.94
CA SER A 165 12.40 10.85 -17.68
C SER A 165 11.84 11.73 -16.56
N THR A 166 10.52 11.91 -16.50
CA THR A 166 9.85 12.66 -15.42
C THR A 166 10.00 11.94 -14.08
N HIS A 167 9.84 10.62 -14.07
CA HIS A 167 10.01 9.80 -12.88
C HIS A 167 11.43 9.89 -12.31
N ASP A 168 12.46 9.78 -13.18
CA ASP A 168 13.86 9.87 -12.77
C ASP A 168 14.21 11.24 -12.17
N GLN A 169 13.73 12.33 -12.79
CA GLN A 169 13.96 13.68 -12.27
C GLN A 169 13.31 13.89 -10.90
N ILE A 170 12.06 13.46 -10.73
CA ILE A 170 11.35 13.55 -9.44
C ILE A 170 12.07 12.71 -8.38
N MET A 171 12.54 11.51 -8.74
CA MET A 171 13.28 10.64 -7.83
C MET A 171 14.54 11.35 -7.31
N TRP A 172 15.33 11.97 -8.17
CA TRP A 172 16.53 12.72 -7.75
C TRP A 172 16.19 13.91 -6.83
N TRP A 173 15.12 14.66 -7.11
CA TRP A 173 14.68 15.75 -6.23
C TRP A 173 14.21 15.25 -4.85
N THR A 174 13.55 14.11 -4.78
CA THR A 174 13.15 13.51 -3.49
C THR A 174 14.35 13.00 -2.67
N PHE A 175 15.41 12.51 -3.32
CA PHE A 175 16.67 12.17 -2.63
C PHE A 175 17.36 13.40 -2.04
N VAL A 176 17.37 14.52 -2.79
CA VAL A 176 17.89 15.80 -2.31
C VAL A 176 17.08 16.30 -1.11
N GLU A 177 15.75 16.24 -1.19
CA GLU A 177 14.86 16.63 -0.10
C GLU A 177 15.10 15.79 1.18
N MET A 178 15.20 14.47 1.06
CA MET A 178 15.55 13.59 2.18
C MET A 178 16.91 13.93 2.80
N ALA A 179 17.93 14.23 1.97
CA ALA A 179 19.25 14.60 2.46
C ALA A 179 19.22 15.93 3.24
N VAL A 180 18.44 16.91 2.78
CA VAL A 180 18.25 18.20 3.46
C VAL A 180 17.54 18.01 4.80
N LEU A 181 16.47 17.23 4.86
CA LEU A 181 15.74 16.96 6.11
C LEU A 181 16.60 16.20 7.13
N MET A 182 17.43 15.27 6.67
CA MET A 182 18.40 14.57 7.52
C MET A 182 19.47 15.52 8.05
N ALA A 183 20.00 16.43 7.22
CA ALA A 183 20.98 17.43 7.65
C ALA A 183 20.39 18.42 8.67
N VAL A 184 19.14 18.88 8.47
CA VAL A 184 18.42 19.73 9.44
C VAL A 184 18.22 19.00 10.77
N SER A 185 17.83 17.72 10.73
CA SER A 185 17.64 16.91 11.93
C SER A 185 18.95 16.71 12.70
N VAL A 186 20.06 16.44 12.00
CA VAL A 186 21.40 16.32 12.60
C VAL A 186 21.87 17.65 13.19
N ALA A 187 21.60 18.77 12.52
CA ALA A 187 21.91 20.11 13.01
C ALA A 187 21.11 20.44 14.28
N GLN A 188 19.82 20.12 14.31
CA GLN A 188 18.96 20.28 15.49
C GLN A 188 19.47 19.46 16.68
N ILE A 189 19.85 18.19 16.45
CA ILE A 189 20.42 17.31 17.48
C ILE A 189 21.77 17.84 17.97
N SER A 190 22.63 18.32 17.06
CA SER A 190 23.95 18.85 17.40
C SER A 190 23.86 20.16 18.19
N TYR A 191 22.89 21.01 17.86
CA TYR A 191 22.60 22.24 18.60
C TYR A 191 22.11 21.95 20.03
N LEU A 192 21.19 20.99 20.19
CA LEU A 192 20.72 20.55 21.51
C LEU A 192 21.84 19.91 22.33
N ARG A 193 22.71 19.11 21.70
CA ARG A 193 23.86 18.51 22.38
C ARG A 193 24.84 19.58 22.87
N ARG A 194 25.18 20.57 22.03
CA ARG A 194 26.14 21.64 22.38
C ARG A 194 25.61 22.58 23.47
N THR A 195 24.30 22.81 23.50
CA THR A 195 23.66 23.62 24.57
C THR A 195 23.57 22.86 25.90
N LEU A 196 23.45 21.53 25.87
CA LEU A 196 23.47 20.68 27.07
C LEU A 196 24.90 20.43 27.60
N GLU A 197 25.92 20.42 26.74
CA GLU A 197 27.34 20.28 27.14
C GLU A 197 27.92 21.55 27.80
N LEU A 198 27.26 22.71 27.68
CA LEU A 198 27.64 23.96 28.35
C LEU A 198 27.10 24.09 29.79
N LEU A 199 26.34 23.12 30.28
CA LEU A 199 26.00 23.00 31.71
C LEU A 199 27.08 22.21 32.45
N PRO A 200 27.62 22.70 33.58
CA PRO A 200 28.73 22.05 34.26
C PRO A 200 28.29 20.69 34.86
N PRO A 201 29.13 19.64 34.78
CA PRO A 201 28.78 18.31 35.26
C PRO A 201 28.88 18.22 36.79
N LEU A 202 27.81 17.75 37.44
CA LEU A 202 27.90 17.22 38.80
C LEU A 202 28.70 15.91 38.77
N ARG A 203 29.86 15.98 39.42
CA ARG A 203 30.87 14.92 39.54
C ARG A 203 30.32 13.75 40.37
N TYR A 204 30.28 12.55 39.78
CA TYR A 204 30.27 11.30 40.55
C TYR A 204 31.30 10.30 39.99
N ARG A 205 31.88 9.56 40.93
CA ARG A 205 33.23 8.98 40.95
C ARG A 205 33.30 7.62 40.26
N ASP A 206 34.48 7.34 39.71
CA ASP A 206 34.85 6.15 38.92
C ASP A 206 34.55 4.78 39.56
N TYR A 207 34.11 3.84 38.72
CA TYR A 207 34.44 2.41 38.87
C TYR A 207 34.53 1.76 37.47
N GLN A 208 35.68 1.15 37.16
CA GLN A 208 35.95 0.52 35.87
C GLN A 208 35.14 -0.77 35.64
N PRO A 209 34.79 -1.11 34.38
CA PRO A 209 34.23 -2.41 34.03
C PRO A 209 35.35 -3.42 33.72
N LYS A 210 35.30 -4.60 34.35
CA LYS A 210 36.01 -5.79 33.84
C LYS A 210 35.22 -6.39 32.66
N ALA A 211 36.00 -6.89 31.71
CA ALA A 211 35.61 -7.26 30.36
C ALA A 211 34.53 -8.34 30.25
N MET A 212 33.85 -8.25 29.10
CA MET A 212 32.78 -9.08 28.57
C MET A 212 33.28 -10.50 28.24
N GLU A 213 32.80 -11.52 28.97
CA GLU A 213 32.99 -12.93 28.59
C GLU A 213 31.76 -13.49 27.88
N SER A 214 31.94 -13.63 26.56
CA SER A 214 31.35 -14.60 25.62
C SER A 214 29.83 -14.65 25.39
N TRP A 215 29.47 -14.40 24.12
CA TRP A 215 28.16 -14.58 23.49
C TRP A 215 27.53 -15.97 23.70
N THR A 216 28.33 -16.98 24.01
CA THR A 216 27.86 -18.35 24.21
C THR A 216 26.98 -18.53 25.45
N ASN A 217 27.22 -17.78 26.54
CA ASN A 217 26.40 -17.87 27.76
C ASN A 217 25.04 -17.17 27.64
N TYR A 218 24.93 -16.19 26.75
CA TYR A 218 23.67 -15.51 26.45
C TYR A 218 22.70 -16.43 25.69
N PHE A 219 23.20 -17.22 24.74
CA PHE A 219 22.36 -18.13 23.97
C PHE A 219 22.00 -19.42 24.72
N THR A 220 22.91 -19.98 25.51
CA THR A 220 22.65 -21.23 26.25
C THR A 220 21.59 -21.06 27.34
N THR A 221 21.56 -19.91 28.02
CA THR A 221 20.52 -19.59 29.01
C THR A 221 19.16 -19.27 28.37
N HIS A 222 19.14 -18.72 27.15
CA HIS A 222 17.90 -18.37 26.48
C HIS A 222 17.17 -19.57 25.83
N PHE A 223 17.91 -20.62 25.44
CA PHE A 223 17.35 -21.80 24.77
C PHE A 223 17.02 -22.97 25.70
N TYR A 224 17.57 -23.01 26.93
CA TYR A 224 17.24 -24.07 27.91
C TYR A 224 15.85 -23.92 28.57
N ALA A 225 15.14 -22.82 28.30
CA ALA A 225 13.78 -22.58 28.80
C ALA A 225 12.67 -23.22 27.94
N MET A 226 13.00 -23.97 26.89
CA MET A 226 12.02 -24.77 26.12
C MET A 226 11.70 -26.11 26.79
N LYS A 227 11.37 -26.09 28.09
CA LYS A 227 10.69 -27.22 28.73
C LYS A 227 9.19 -26.89 28.79
N ALA A 228 8.48 -27.53 27.89
CA ALA A 228 7.06 -27.41 27.63
C ALA A 228 6.21 -27.41 28.92
N ARG A 229 5.32 -26.42 29.02
CA ARG A 229 4.01 -26.58 29.67
C ARG A 229 2.92 -26.49 28.59
N PRO A 230 1.85 -27.28 28.68
CA PRO A 230 0.86 -27.35 27.61
C PRO A 230 -0.13 -26.17 27.67
N VAL A 231 -0.47 -25.66 26.48
CA VAL A 231 -1.66 -24.86 26.11
C VAL A 231 -1.86 -23.51 26.80
N SER A 232 -1.16 -22.47 26.29
CA SER A 232 -1.73 -21.18 25.82
C SER A 232 -0.57 -20.19 25.59
N ALA A 233 -0.04 -20.18 24.35
CA ALA A 233 0.94 -19.18 23.94
C ALA A 233 0.88 -19.01 22.42
N PHE A 234 -0.30 -18.64 21.92
CA PHE A 234 -0.39 -18.05 20.59
C PHE A 234 -0.39 -16.53 20.80
N ASP A 235 0.77 -15.91 20.56
CA ASP A 235 1.00 -14.48 20.73
C ASP A 235 0.80 -13.79 19.36
N PRO A 236 -0.40 -13.24 19.07
CA PRO A 236 -0.76 -12.81 17.71
C PRO A 236 0.04 -11.59 17.25
N SER A 237 0.53 -10.74 18.16
CA SER A 237 1.39 -9.59 17.83
C SER A 237 2.79 -10.03 17.41
N GLY A 238 3.40 -10.97 18.13
CA GLY A 238 4.68 -11.58 17.77
C GLY A 238 4.58 -12.36 16.46
N PHE A 239 3.50 -13.11 16.25
CA PHE A 239 3.26 -13.86 15.01
C PHE A 239 3.04 -12.94 13.81
N ILE A 240 2.31 -11.83 13.96
CA ILE A 240 2.13 -10.82 12.91
C ILE A 240 3.45 -10.11 12.60
N ILE A 241 4.28 -9.76 13.60
CA ILE A 241 5.60 -9.15 13.37
C ILE A 241 6.54 -10.14 12.66
N ILE A 242 6.55 -11.41 13.08
CA ILE A 242 7.36 -12.46 12.45
C ILE A 242 6.87 -12.75 11.03
N ILE A 243 5.56 -12.78 10.78
CA ILE A 243 4.97 -12.92 9.44
C ILE A 243 5.25 -11.69 8.59
N SER A 244 5.11 -10.47 9.13
CA SER A 244 5.43 -9.24 8.40
C SER A 244 6.92 -9.16 8.08
N PHE A 245 7.79 -9.59 8.99
CA PHE A 245 9.22 -9.71 8.74
C PHE A 245 9.54 -10.81 7.72
N LEU A 246 8.88 -11.97 7.79
CA LEU A 246 9.01 -13.05 6.80
C LEU A 246 8.49 -12.65 5.42
N LEU A 247 7.37 -11.94 5.34
CA LEU A 247 6.81 -11.44 4.09
C LEU A 247 7.66 -10.31 3.50
N LEU A 248 8.24 -9.44 4.34
CA LEU A 248 9.26 -8.47 3.93
C LEU A 248 10.54 -9.17 3.47
N LEU A 249 11.00 -10.21 4.18
CA LEU A 249 12.20 -10.97 3.82
C LEU A 249 11.98 -11.75 2.52
N VAL A 250 10.83 -12.37 2.32
CA VAL A 250 10.44 -13.03 1.07
C VAL A 250 10.28 -12.01 -0.05
N GLY A 251 9.72 -10.83 0.22
CA GLY A 251 9.65 -9.73 -0.74
C GLY A 251 11.03 -9.20 -1.14
N VAL A 252 11.95 -9.05 -0.18
CA VAL A 252 13.33 -8.63 -0.41
C VAL A 252 14.14 -9.74 -1.10
N VAL A 253 13.95 -11.01 -0.75
CA VAL A 253 14.57 -12.17 -1.42
C VAL A 253 14.02 -12.32 -2.83
N ALA A 254 12.72 -12.12 -3.07
CA ALA A 254 12.12 -12.13 -4.41
C ALA A 254 12.61 -10.94 -5.27
N ALA A 255 12.76 -9.75 -4.67
CA ALA A 255 13.29 -8.58 -5.35
C ALA A 255 14.80 -8.72 -5.65
N THR A 256 15.58 -9.26 -4.73
CA THR A 256 17.02 -9.50 -4.90
C THR A 256 17.31 -10.69 -5.80
N THR A 257 16.49 -11.75 -5.79
CA THR A 257 16.59 -12.85 -6.78
C THR A 257 16.21 -12.38 -8.17
N ARG A 258 15.23 -11.47 -8.34
CA ARG A 258 14.99 -10.80 -9.63
C ARG A 258 16.19 -9.94 -10.07
N ALA A 259 16.79 -9.18 -9.16
CA ALA A 259 17.97 -8.36 -9.45
C ALA A 259 19.24 -9.20 -9.75
N LEU A 260 19.41 -10.35 -9.07
CA LEU A 260 20.52 -11.28 -9.28
C LEU A 260 20.35 -12.15 -10.54
N VAL A 261 19.10 -12.54 -10.86
CA VAL A 261 18.76 -13.24 -12.12
C VAL A 261 18.85 -12.29 -13.32
N SER A 262 18.68 -10.98 -13.11
CA SER A 262 18.90 -9.96 -14.15
C SER A 262 20.39 -9.63 -14.39
N ASN A 263 21.30 -9.97 -13.46
CA ASN A 263 22.72 -9.61 -13.55
C ASN A 263 23.71 -10.78 -13.72
N ARG A 264 23.23 -11.99 -14.03
CA ARG A 264 24.09 -13.13 -14.46
C ARG A 264 23.58 -13.82 -15.73
N GLY A 265 23.16 -13.02 -16.71
CA GLY A 265 22.75 -13.49 -18.04
C GLY A 265 23.72 -13.13 -19.17
N LEU A 266 25.00 -12.86 -18.88
CA LEU A 266 25.90 -12.22 -19.85
C LEU A 266 27.34 -12.76 -19.85
N VAL A 267 27.52 -14.08 -19.75
CA VAL A 267 28.80 -14.74 -20.15
C VAL A 267 28.58 -16.10 -20.82
N LEU A 268 27.39 -16.70 -20.76
CA LEU A 268 27.13 -18.03 -21.35
C LEU A 268 26.33 -18.03 -22.66
N ARG A 269 26.20 -16.87 -23.33
CA ARG A 269 25.39 -16.74 -24.55
C ARG A 269 26.21 -16.78 -25.85
N SER A 270 27.50 -16.43 -25.80
CA SER A 270 28.35 -16.35 -27.00
C SER A 270 29.01 -17.67 -27.43
N ARG A 271 28.84 -18.76 -26.68
CA ARG A 271 29.44 -20.07 -27.02
C ARG A 271 28.42 -21.14 -27.45
N VAL A 272 27.12 -20.84 -27.35
CA VAL A 272 26.03 -21.77 -27.70
C VAL A 272 25.41 -21.43 -29.07
N GLU A 273 25.60 -20.21 -29.58
CA GLU A 273 25.02 -19.74 -30.84
C GLU A 273 25.69 -20.29 -32.11
N LYS A 274 26.74 -21.12 -32.02
CA LYS A 274 27.42 -21.68 -33.21
C LYS A 274 26.96 -23.07 -33.64
N ASN A 275 26.15 -23.77 -32.83
CA ASN A 275 25.75 -25.16 -33.08
C ASN A 275 24.22 -25.39 -33.17
N LEU A 276 23.40 -24.35 -33.26
CA LEU A 276 21.94 -24.48 -33.15
C LEU A 276 21.19 -23.98 -34.39
N GLN A 277 21.70 -24.35 -35.58
CA GLN A 277 20.99 -24.17 -36.85
C GLN A 277 20.26 -25.42 -37.34
N ASP A 278 20.32 -26.54 -36.60
CA ASP A 278 19.68 -27.81 -36.97
C ASP A 278 18.52 -28.23 -36.03
N MET A 279 18.05 -27.32 -35.15
CA MET A 279 17.00 -27.60 -34.16
C MET A 279 15.92 -26.49 -34.09
N SER A 280 15.60 -25.88 -35.24
CA SER A 280 14.61 -24.78 -35.32
C SER A 280 13.18 -25.27 -35.58
N ASP A 281 13.00 -26.36 -36.35
CA ASP A 281 11.65 -26.77 -36.79
C ASP A 281 10.90 -27.65 -35.78
N TYR A 282 11.58 -28.26 -34.80
CA TYR A 282 10.93 -29.04 -33.74
C TYR A 282 10.57 -28.19 -32.50
N VAL A 283 11.26 -27.06 -32.30
CA VAL A 283 11.12 -26.21 -31.11
C VAL A 283 9.99 -25.19 -31.27
N LEU A 284 9.58 -24.85 -32.49
CA LEU A 284 8.47 -23.93 -32.75
C LEU A 284 7.11 -24.51 -32.31
N ASP A 285 6.88 -25.80 -32.52
CA ASP A 285 5.66 -26.52 -32.10
C ASP A 285 5.56 -26.71 -30.58
N GLN A 286 6.69 -27.02 -29.91
CA GLN A 286 6.74 -27.09 -28.44
C GLN A 286 6.57 -25.70 -27.80
N ARG A 287 7.08 -24.63 -28.41
CA ARG A 287 6.91 -23.26 -27.89
C ARG A 287 5.47 -22.77 -27.98
N MET A 288 4.73 -23.17 -29.02
CA MET A 288 3.29 -22.89 -29.14
C MET A 288 2.47 -23.67 -28.10
N ARG A 289 2.70 -24.98 -27.93
CA ARG A 289 2.03 -25.78 -26.89
C ARG A 289 2.37 -25.36 -25.46
N VAL A 290 3.62 -24.98 -25.19
CA VAL A 290 4.02 -24.42 -23.89
C VAL A 290 3.41 -23.04 -23.69
N GLY A 291 3.29 -22.23 -24.75
CA GLY A 291 2.61 -20.93 -24.73
C GLY A 291 1.12 -21.03 -24.40
N GLU A 292 0.40 -21.95 -25.07
CA GLU A 292 -1.02 -22.22 -24.80
C GLU A 292 -1.24 -22.81 -23.41
N ASN A 293 -0.43 -23.79 -23.00
CA ASN A 293 -0.51 -24.35 -21.64
C ASN A 293 -0.18 -23.30 -20.58
N LEU A 294 0.79 -22.41 -20.83
CA LEU A 294 1.14 -21.32 -19.91
C LEU A 294 0.04 -20.26 -19.86
N GLN A 295 -0.60 -19.93 -20.99
CA GLN A 295 -1.78 -19.04 -21.02
C GLN A 295 -2.96 -19.67 -20.30
N TYR A 296 -3.24 -20.95 -20.53
CA TYR A 296 -4.26 -21.71 -19.82
C TYR A 296 -4.00 -21.75 -18.30
N ILE A 297 -2.76 -22.01 -17.89
CA ILE A 297 -2.36 -22.00 -16.47
C ILE A 297 -2.47 -20.59 -15.89
N LYS A 298 -2.05 -19.54 -16.62
CA LYS A 298 -2.19 -18.14 -16.18
C LYS A 298 -3.65 -17.74 -16.02
N VAL A 299 -4.50 -18.02 -17.00
CA VAL A 299 -5.94 -17.73 -16.95
C VAL A 299 -6.60 -18.49 -15.80
N ARG A 300 -6.27 -19.78 -15.62
CA ARG A 300 -6.81 -20.60 -14.52
C ARG A 300 -6.29 -20.14 -13.15
N ALA A 301 -5.03 -19.68 -13.06
CA ALA A 301 -4.47 -19.11 -11.85
C ALA A 301 -5.08 -17.74 -11.52
N ILE A 302 -5.34 -16.90 -12.51
CA ILE A 302 -6.02 -15.60 -12.36
C ILE A 302 -7.48 -15.81 -11.94
N ASP A 303 -8.18 -16.78 -12.54
CA ASP A 303 -9.56 -17.14 -12.17
C ASP A 303 -9.62 -17.73 -10.76
N HIS A 304 -8.70 -18.64 -10.41
CA HIS A 304 -8.62 -19.21 -9.06
C HIS A 304 -8.27 -18.16 -8.00
N SER A 305 -7.30 -17.27 -8.29
CA SER A 305 -6.92 -16.15 -7.43
C SER A 305 -8.08 -15.14 -7.29
N GLY A 306 -8.79 -14.86 -8.38
CA GLY A 306 -9.96 -13.98 -8.40
C GLY A 306 -11.12 -14.52 -7.55
N ARG A 307 -11.38 -15.83 -7.58
CA ARG A 307 -12.36 -16.49 -6.71
C ARG A 307 -12.01 -16.42 -5.22
N GLN A 308 -10.72 -16.34 -4.89
CA GLN A 308 -10.23 -16.11 -3.52
C GLN A 308 -10.17 -14.61 -3.13
N GLY A 309 -10.69 -13.71 -3.99
CA GLY A 309 -10.69 -12.27 -3.75
C GLY A 309 -9.32 -11.62 -3.85
N PHE A 310 -8.38 -12.23 -4.59
CA PHE A 310 -7.06 -11.67 -4.84
C PHE A 310 -6.88 -11.36 -6.32
N ILE A 311 -6.84 -10.08 -6.67
CA ILE A 311 -6.58 -9.62 -8.04
C ILE A 311 -5.13 -9.11 -8.11
N ALA A 312 -4.44 -9.36 -9.22
CA ALA A 312 -3.10 -8.84 -9.47
C ALA A 312 -2.99 -7.31 -9.31
N GLU A 313 -4.07 -6.56 -9.57
CA GLU A 313 -4.20 -5.12 -9.32
C GLU A 313 -3.95 -4.74 -7.84
N MET A 314 -4.19 -5.64 -6.88
CA MET A 314 -3.89 -5.40 -5.46
C MET A 314 -2.39 -5.42 -5.15
N LEU A 315 -1.55 -5.96 -6.05
CA LEU A 315 -0.08 -5.83 -5.98
C LEU A 315 0.43 -4.54 -6.64
N SER A 316 -0.45 -3.67 -7.15
CA SER A 316 -0.03 -2.37 -7.66
C SER A 316 0.77 -1.61 -6.59
N TYR A 317 1.85 -0.96 -7.03
CA TYR A 317 2.71 -0.16 -6.16
C TYR A 317 1.91 0.86 -5.35
N ALA A 318 0.89 1.47 -5.97
CA ALA A 318 0.03 2.45 -5.33
C ALA A 318 -0.81 1.85 -4.17
N TYR A 319 -1.23 0.58 -4.29
CA TYR A 319 -1.99 -0.11 -3.24
C TYR A 319 -1.06 -0.55 -2.10
N LEU A 320 0.07 -1.16 -2.46
CA LEU A 320 1.01 -1.73 -1.50
C LEU A 320 1.73 -0.65 -0.68
N SER A 321 2.05 0.51 -1.27
CA SER A 321 2.67 1.63 -0.55
C SER A 321 1.77 2.18 0.57
N ARG A 322 0.45 2.30 0.31
CA ARG A 322 -0.54 2.73 1.32
C ARG A 322 -0.73 1.71 2.43
N LEU A 323 -0.73 0.41 2.09
CA LEU A 323 -0.76 -0.67 3.09
C LEU A 323 0.50 -0.67 3.94
N ALA A 324 1.68 -0.57 3.31
CA ALA A 324 2.96 -0.51 3.99
C ALA A 324 3.05 0.70 4.92
N PHE A 325 2.56 1.87 4.49
CA PHE A 325 2.47 3.07 5.32
C PHE A 325 1.66 2.83 6.60
N SER A 326 0.46 2.26 6.48
CA SER A 326 -0.39 1.95 7.64
C SER A 326 0.27 0.95 8.60
N LEU A 327 0.86 -0.13 8.08
CA LEU A 327 1.58 -1.11 8.89
C LEU A 327 2.80 -0.52 9.60
N SER A 328 3.53 0.38 8.94
CA SER A 328 4.70 1.05 9.50
C SER A 328 4.31 1.99 10.63
N ILE A 329 3.29 2.83 10.41
CA ILE A 329 2.76 3.72 11.44
C ILE A 329 2.21 2.93 12.62
N PHE A 330 1.54 1.80 12.38
CA PHE A 330 1.06 0.92 13.44
C PHE A 330 2.21 0.34 14.28
N ALA A 331 3.27 -0.14 13.66
CA ALA A 331 4.44 -0.67 14.37
C ALA A 331 5.12 0.42 15.21
N ILE A 332 5.33 1.61 14.64
CA ILE A 332 5.94 2.75 15.33
C ILE A 332 5.07 3.20 16.51
N ALA A 333 3.77 3.40 16.30
CA ALA A 333 2.85 3.84 17.34
C ALA A 333 2.74 2.81 18.49
N SER A 334 2.69 1.52 18.16
CA SER A 334 2.66 0.44 19.16
C SER A 334 3.95 0.40 19.98
N TYR A 335 5.10 0.60 19.35
CA TYR A 335 6.38 0.70 20.06
C TYR A 335 6.43 1.94 20.97
N LEU A 336 6.00 3.12 20.49
CA LEU A 336 5.96 4.34 21.28
C LEU A 336 5.01 4.21 22.49
N ASN A 337 3.85 3.58 22.30
CA ASN A 337 2.92 3.27 23.39
C ASN A 337 3.55 2.34 24.44
N THR A 338 4.22 1.28 23.98
CA THR A 338 4.92 0.33 24.88
C THR A 338 6.07 1.01 25.62
N LEU A 339 6.83 1.87 24.94
CA LEU A 339 7.89 2.66 25.53
C LEU A 339 7.36 3.62 26.60
N ALA A 340 6.25 4.31 26.30
CA ALA A 340 5.57 5.17 27.26
C ALA A 340 5.11 4.38 28.50
N ALA A 341 4.52 3.20 28.32
CA ALA A 341 4.12 2.33 29.42
C ALA A 341 5.30 1.84 30.27
N VAL A 342 6.43 1.48 29.64
CA VAL A 342 7.66 1.13 30.36
C VAL A 342 8.18 2.32 31.16
N ILE A 343 8.24 3.51 30.57
CA ILE A 343 8.67 4.74 31.26
C ILE A 343 7.72 5.08 32.41
N ALA A 344 6.42 4.92 32.22
CA ALA A 344 5.43 5.11 33.28
C ALA A 344 5.65 4.12 34.44
N GLY A 345 5.93 2.85 34.14
CA GLY A 345 6.24 1.81 35.14
C GLY A 345 7.52 2.04 35.93
N TRP A 346 8.44 2.80 35.36
CA TRP A 346 9.64 3.29 36.02
C TRP A 346 9.37 4.50 36.92
N ARG A 347 8.50 5.41 36.48
CA ARG A 347 8.11 6.63 37.21
C ARG A 347 7.04 6.40 38.28
N THR A 348 6.37 5.25 38.27
CA THR A 348 5.23 4.99 39.16
C THR A 348 5.68 5.08 40.62
N PRO A 349 5.14 6.02 41.42
CA PRO A 349 5.50 6.15 42.82
C PRO A 349 4.84 5.06 43.65
N ASN A 350 5.46 4.67 44.77
CA ASN A 350 4.80 3.90 45.80
C ASN A 350 3.90 4.84 46.61
N VAL A 351 2.58 4.78 46.40
CA VAL A 351 1.62 5.72 46.98
C VAL A 351 1.12 5.25 48.34
N VAL A 352 1.06 6.18 49.29
CA VAL A 352 0.45 6.00 50.62
C VAL A 352 -0.75 6.93 50.71
N ILE A 353 -1.95 6.38 50.87
CA ILE A 353 -3.17 7.16 51.02
C ILE A 353 -3.38 7.48 52.51
N LEU A 354 -3.55 8.77 52.82
CA LEU A 354 -3.78 9.27 54.17
C LEU A 354 -5.28 9.47 54.42
N ASP A 355 -5.71 9.25 55.66
CA ASP A 355 -7.05 9.64 56.12
C ASP A 355 -7.13 11.14 56.41
N LEU A 356 -8.32 11.64 56.76
CA LEU A 356 -8.50 13.04 57.15
C LEU A 356 -7.67 13.43 58.40
N ALA A 357 -7.29 12.46 59.23
CA ALA A 357 -6.45 12.64 60.41
C ALA A 357 -4.93 12.55 60.09
N LYS A 358 -4.56 12.45 58.81
CA LYS A 358 -3.19 12.21 58.32
C LYS A 358 -2.56 10.88 58.78
N GLY A 359 -3.38 9.93 59.21
CA GLY A 359 -2.99 8.54 59.45
C GLY A 359 -2.90 7.74 58.15
N ASN A 360 -2.02 6.75 58.12
CA ASN A 360 -1.87 5.86 56.96
C ASN A 360 -3.06 4.89 56.89
N THR A 361 -3.80 4.91 55.78
CA THR A 361 -4.93 3.99 55.56
C THR A 361 -4.50 2.58 55.12
N ASN A 362 -3.21 2.37 54.86
CA ASN A 362 -2.62 1.18 54.22
C ASN A 362 -3.19 0.85 52.83
N VAL A 363 -4.07 1.68 52.28
CA VAL A 363 -4.60 1.54 50.94
C VAL A 363 -3.61 2.17 49.95
N LYS A 364 -3.26 1.40 48.90
CA LYS A 364 -2.33 1.81 47.85
C LYS A 364 -3.02 2.19 46.52
N THR A 365 -4.32 1.89 46.39
CA THR A 365 -5.11 2.06 45.16
C THR A 365 -6.12 3.20 45.29
N LEU A 366 -6.38 3.92 44.19
CA LEU A 366 -7.41 4.97 44.17
C LEU A 366 -8.82 4.36 44.34
N PRO A 367 -9.78 5.10 44.91
CA PRO A 367 -11.16 4.65 44.99
C PRO A 367 -11.75 4.50 43.58
N ASP A 368 -12.38 3.36 43.32
CA ASP A 368 -12.95 3.02 42.01
C ASP A 368 -14.29 2.30 42.18
N LEU A 369 -15.31 2.84 41.51
CA LEU A 369 -16.67 2.34 41.62
C LEU A 369 -16.81 0.88 41.18
N GLY A 370 -16.08 0.45 40.15
CA GLY A 370 -16.15 -0.92 39.70
C GLY A 370 -15.45 -1.87 40.64
N HIS A 371 -14.30 -1.50 41.19
CA HIS A 371 -13.62 -2.33 42.20
C HIS A 371 -14.48 -2.50 43.45
N ASP A 372 -15.18 -1.44 43.89
CA ASP A 372 -16.12 -1.50 45.01
C ASP A 372 -17.34 -2.37 44.70
N LEU A 373 -17.94 -2.21 43.51
CA LEU A 373 -19.06 -3.04 43.06
C LEU A 373 -18.65 -4.51 42.94
N PHE A 374 -17.49 -4.79 42.36
CA PHE A 374 -16.96 -6.14 42.20
C PHE A 374 -16.71 -6.79 43.55
N ARG A 375 -16.13 -6.03 44.50
CA ARG A 375 -15.95 -6.47 45.87
C ARG A 375 -17.29 -6.81 46.53
N TYR A 376 -18.31 -5.97 46.39
CA TYR A 376 -19.64 -6.23 46.95
C TYR A 376 -20.26 -7.51 46.37
N VAL A 377 -20.27 -7.64 45.04
CA VAL A 377 -20.86 -8.79 44.33
C VAL A 377 -20.11 -10.08 44.66
N MET A 378 -18.77 -10.08 44.59
CA MET A 378 -17.98 -11.27 44.88
C MET A 378 -18.07 -11.69 46.34
N THR A 379 -18.11 -10.75 47.29
CA THR A 379 -18.32 -11.07 48.71
C THR A 379 -19.69 -11.70 48.93
N LYS A 380 -20.73 -11.22 48.22
CA LYS A 380 -22.09 -11.79 48.27
C LYS A 380 -22.18 -13.20 47.70
N ILE A 381 -21.44 -13.51 46.64
CA ILE A 381 -21.53 -14.79 45.92
C ILE A 381 -20.56 -15.84 46.50
N TYR A 382 -19.31 -15.46 46.78
CA TYR A 382 -18.21 -16.37 47.10
C TYR A 382 -17.67 -16.20 48.54
N GLY A 383 -18.15 -15.22 49.30
CA GLY A 383 -17.89 -15.06 50.74
C GLY A 383 -16.48 -14.58 51.13
N HIS A 384 -15.44 -14.95 50.39
CA HIS A 384 -14.04 -14.74 50.80
C HIS A 384 -13.17 -14.00 49.77
N THR A 385 -13.57 -13.96 48.50
CA THR A 385 -12.79 -13.31 47.43
C THR A 385 -13.32 -11.90 47.15
N THR A 386 -12.41 -10.92 47.07
CA THR A 386 -12.76 -9.50 46.82
C THR A 386 -12.43 -9.04 45.41
N TYR A 387 -11.72 -9.88 44.64
CA TYR A 387 -11.35 -9.70 43.24
C TYR A 387 -11.10 -11.07 42.61
N MET A 388 -10.93 -11.11 41.28
CA MET A 388 -10.68 -12.35 40.56
C MET A 388 -9.18 -12.67 40.54
N GLU A 389 -8.79 -13.81 41.10
CA GLU A 389 -7.38 -14.20 41.26
C GLU A 389 -6.72 -14.69 39.96
N TRP A 390 -7.51 -15.05 38.95
CA TRP A 390 -7.00 -15.46 37.65
C TRP A 390 -6.56 -14.23 36.84
N PHE A 391 -5.34 -13.78 37.10
CA PHE A 391 -4.76 -12.55 36.53
C PHE A 391 -4.67 -12.58 34.99
N ASP A 392 -4.38 -13.74 34.41
CA ASP A 392 -4.22 -13.91 32.95
C ASP A 392 -5.56 -13.99 32.19
N LEU A 393 -6.71 -14.02 32.89
CA LEU A 393 -8.02 -14.17 32.26
C LEU A 393 -8.34 -13.09 31.20
N PRO A 394 -8.06 -11.80 31.42
CA PRO A 394 -8.23 -10.77 30.40
C PRO A 394 -7.46 -11.06 29.11
N ASP A 395 -6.26 -11.60 29.21
CA ASP A 395 -5.39 -11.92 28.08
C ASP A 395 -5.92 -13.12 27.29
N GLU A 396 -6.51 -14.11 27.97
CA GLU A 396 -7.19 -15.23 27.32
C GLU A 396 -8.41 -14.75 26.50
N PHE A 397 -9.21 -13.82 27.03
CA PHE A 397 -10.29 -13.18 26.26
C PHE A 397 -9.74 -12.40 25.07
N LEU A 398 -8.64 -11.66 25.27
CA LEU A 398 -7.97 -10.91 24.21
C LEU A 398 -7.52 -11.82 23.07
N ALA A 399 -6.89 -12.95 23.40
CA ALA A 399 -6.43 -13.95 22.45
C ALA A 399 -7.62 -14.58 21.70
N ALA A 400 -8.67 -14.97 22.41
CA ALA A 400 -9.86 -15.58 21.80
C ALA A 400 -10.56 -14.63 20.82
N VAL A 401 -10.80 -13.37 21.20
CA VAL A 401 -11.41 -12.35 20.34
C VAL A 401 -10.50 -11.95 19.19
N GLY A 402 -9.19 -11.82 19.46
CA GLY A 402 -8.18 -11.48 18.48
C GLY A 402 -7.99 -12.56 17.41
N MET A 403 -7.96 -13.83 17.82
CA MET A 403 -7.88 -14.98 16.89
C MET A 403 -9.13 -15.05 16.00
N LEU A 404 -10.32 -14.89 16.59
CA LEU A 404 -11.57 -14.85 15.82
C LEU A 404 -11.56 -13.73 14.79
N THR A 405 -11.19 -12.52 15.20
CA THR A 405 -11.11 -11.34 14.32
C THR A 405 -10.08 -11.54 13.21
N SER A 406 -8.90 -12.07 13.54
CA SER A 406 -7.84 -12.36 12.58
C SER A 406 -8.25 -13.40 11.55
N LEU A 407 -8.92 -14.48 11.99
CA LEU A 407 -9.46 -15.51 11.10
C LEU A 407 -10.46 -14.90 10.11
N ILE A 408 -11.36 -14.03 10.58
CA ILE A 408 -12.33 -13.35 9.71
C ILE A 408 -11.63 -12.44 8.72
N ILE A 409 -10.62 -11.65 9.15
CA ILE A 409 -9.84 -10.78 8.26
C ILE A 409 -9.18 -11.62 7.15
N ILE A 410 -8.53 -12.73 7.48
CA ILE A 410 -7.85 -13.59 6.50
C ILE A 410 -8.83 -14.15 5.47
N LEU A 411 -10.02 -14.56 5.91
CA LEU A 411 -11.06 -15.13 5.05
C LEU A 411 -11.87 -14.05 4.28
N HIS A 412 -11.70 -12.77 4.62
CA HIS A 412 -12.47 -11.69 4.02
C HIS A 412 -11.99 -11.39 2.59
N PRO A 413 -12.89 -11.23 1.59
CA PRO A 413 -12.48 -10.92 0.22
C PRO A 413 -11.71 -9.59 0.10
N ARG A 414 -12.05 -8.60 0.93
CA ARG A 414 -11.35 -7.30 1.06
C ARG A 414 -10.32 -7.24 2.19
N ARG A 415 -9.62 -8.34 2.48
CA ARG A 415 -8.72 -8.47 3.65
C ARG A 415 -7.65 -7.37 3.76
N LEU A 416 -7.05 -6.96 2.64
CA LEU A 416 -5.95 -5.99 2.65
C LEU A 416 -6.45 -4.56 2.96
N LEU A 417 -7.60 -4.17 2.40
CA LEU A 417 -8.26 -2.90 2.73
C LEU A 417 -8.64 -2.86 4.22
N ILE A 418 -9.22 -3.94 4.74
CA ILE A 418 -9.61 -3.96 6.15
C ILE A 418 -8.38 -3.93 7.06
N LEU A 419 -7.35 -4.71 6.74
CA LEU A 419 -6.10 -4.70 7.49
C LEU A 419 -5.47 -3.31 7.51
N ARG A 420 -5.41 -2.61 6.37
CA ARG A 420 -4.93 -1.24 6.27
C ARG A 420 -5.70 -0.29 7.18
N ARG A 421 -7.04 -0.34 7.16
CA ARG A 421 -7.90 0.53 8.00
C ARG A 421 -7.76 0.21 9.48
N PHE A 422 -7.80 -1.07 9.82
CA PHE A 422 -7.70 -1.54 11.20
C PHE A 422 -6.36 -1.12 11.82
N CYS A 423 -5.24 -1.34 11.12
CA CYS A 423 -3.92 -0.92 11.58
C CYS A 423 -3.81 0.60 11.73
N PHE A 424 -4.34 1.38 10.78
CA PHE A 424 -4.25 2.84 10.84
C PHE A 424 -5.06 3.42 12.02
N ILE A 425 -6.30 2.97 12.21
CA ILE A 425 -7.14 3.36 13.34
C ILE A 425 -6.46 2.98 14.66
N PHE A 426 -5.97 1.75 14.76
CA PHE A 426 -5.30 1.29 15.97
C PHE A 426 -4.00 2.06 16.24
N ALA A 427 -3.27 2.47 15.20
CA ALA A 427 -2.08 3.29 15.34
C ALA A 427 -2.37 4.67 15.93
N ILE A 428 -3.41 5.36 15.44
CA ILE A 428 -3.83 6.66 15.97
C ILE A 428 -4.17 6.54 17.45
N ILE A 429 -4.92 5.50 17.81
CA ILE A 429 -5.31 5.25 19.20
C ILE A 429 -4.09 4.96 20.08
N ASN A 430 -3.15 4.13 19.63
CA ASN A 430 -1.90 3.85 20.35
C ASN A 430 -1.04 5.10 20.51
N LEU A 431 -1.01 6.00 19.52
CA LEU A 431 -0.30 7.27 19.62
C LEU A 431 -0.92 8.20 20.67
N MET A 432 -2.25 8.34 20.66
CA MET A 432 -2.98 9.11 21.67
C MET A 432 -2.69 8.57 23.08
N ARG A 433 -2.71 7.24 23.24
CA ARG A 433 -2.35 6.59 24.49
C ARG A 433 -0.92 6.87 24.91
N ALA A 434 0.04 6.72 23.98
CA ALA A 434 1.45 6.98 24.25
C ALA A 434 1.67 8.40 24.79
N CYS A 435 1.00 9.39 24.19
CA CYS A 435 1.04 10.77 24.67
C CYS A 435 0.46 10.92 26.09
N CYS A 436 -0.71 10.35 26.37
CA CYS A 436 -1.32 10.43 27.70
C CYS A 436 -0.44 9.79 28.79
N VAL A 437 0.04 8.56 28.54
CA VAL A 437 0.85 7.79 29.51
C VAL A 437 2.24 8.40 29.70
N ALA A 438 2.83 9.00 28.66
CA ALA A 438 4.14 9.67 28.78
C ALA A 438 4.07 10.95 29.62
N VAL A 439 2.95 11.67 29.58
CA VAL A 439 2.74 12.94 30.29
C VAL A 439 2.34 12.71 31.74
N THR A 440 1.46 11.76 32.04
CA THR A 440 0.97 11.52 33.40
C THR A 440 0.85 10.04 33.71
N SER A 441 1.54 9.60 34.78
CA SER A 441 1.44 8.25 35.33
C SER A 441 0.59 8.26 36.60
N LEU A 442 -0.49 7.49 36.61
CA LEU A 442 -1.34 7.30 37.78
C LEU A 442 -0.90 6.07 38.60
N PRO A 443 -1.20 6.02 39.91
CA PRO A 443 -0.89 4.87 40.74
C PRO A 443 -1.65 3.62 40.29
N ASP A 444 -0.93 2.51 40.29
CA ASP A 444 -1.41 1.25 39.75
C ASP A 444 -2.46 0.57 40.66
N ALA A 445 -3.52 0.02 40.06
CA ALA A 445 -4.53 -0.75 40.78
C ALA A 445 -4.12 -2.22 41.02
N SER A 446 -3.22 -2.75 40.18
CA SER A 446 -2.94 -4.17 40.10
C SER A 446 -2.11 -4.66 41.30
N PRO A 447 -2.52 -5.76 41.95
CA PRO A 447 -1.75 -6.36 43.03
C PRO A 447 -0.35 -6.82 42.56
N MET A 448 -0.22 -7.18 41.28
CA MET A 448 1.06 -7.60 40.70
C MET A 448 2.06 -6.44 40.63
N CYS A 449 1.60 -5.24 40.31
CA CYS A 449 2.43 -4.04 40.27
C CYS A 449 2.84 -3.58 41.67
N ILE A 450 1.93 -3.71 42.65
CA ILE A 450 2.23 -3.45 44.07
C ILE A 450 3.32 -4.40 44.58
N SER A 451 3.25 -5.69 44.22
CA SER A 451 4.24 -6.70 44.65
C SER A 451 5.68 -6.40 44.18
N GLN A 452 5.86 -5.56 43.15
CA GLN A 452 7.18 -5.14 42.70
C GLN A 452 7.87 -4.16 43.66
N PHE A 453 7.12 -3.48 44.52
CA PHE A 453 7.69 -2.62 45.57
C PHE A 453 7.96 -3.40 46.86
N ASP A 454 7.22 -4.49 47.08
CA ASP A 454 7.35 -5.31 48.28
C ASP A 454 8.41 -6.43 48.11
N SER A 455 8.72 -6.85 46.87
CA SER A 455 9.73 -7.89 46.58
C SER A 455 10.97 -7.34 45.86
N VAL A 456 12.15 -7.57 46.44
CA VAL A 456 13.44 -7.07 45.92
C VAL A 456 13.70 -7.62 44.50
N GLU A 457 13.41 -8.90 44.24
CA GLU A 457 13.71 -9.57 42.96
C GLU A 457 12.93 -9.01 41.77
N ARG A 458 11.61 -8.73 41.93
CA ARG A 458 10.74 -8.28 40.82
C ARG A 458 10.86 -6.77 40.55
N GLY A 459 11.24 -5.99 41.56
CA GLY A 459 11.39 -4.53 41.49
C GLY A 459 12.79 -4.02 41.17
N THR A 460 13.81 -4.89 41.15
CA THR A 460 15.24 -4.51 40.96
C THR A 460 15.48 -3.55 39.81
N TYR A 461 14.73 -3.68 38.72
CA TYR A 461 14.93 -2.80 37.57
C TYR A 461 14.66 -1.33 37.91
N LYS A 462 13.73 -1.02 38.82
CA LYS A 462 13.32 0.37 39.17
C LYS A 462 14.43 1.16 39.86
N SER A 463 15.48 0.51 40.37
CA SER A 463 16.60 1.18 41.06
C SER A 463 17.75 1.61 40.14
N HIS A 464 17.72 1.22 38.87
CA HIS A 464 18.77 1.57 37.89
C HIS A 464 18.45 2.90 37.16
N PRO A 465 19.33 3.46 36.31
CA PRO A 465 18.92 4.56 35.44
C PRO A 465 17.94 4.09 34.35
N ILE A 466 16.92 4.91 34.07
CA ILE A 466 15.84 4.65 33.10
C ILE A 466 16.40 4.44 31.68
N PHE A 467 17.24 5.36 31.21
CA PHE A 467 17.86 5.31 29.89
C PHE A 467 19.28 4.73 29.98
N PRO A 468 19.72 3.91 28.99
CA PRO A 468 19.02 3.49 27.76
C PRO A 468 18.18 2.20 27.91
N LYS A 469 18.12 1.59 29.10
CA LYS A 469 17.48 0.28 29.34
C LYS A 469 15.98 0.24 28.99
N ALA A 470 15.29 1.39 29.09
CA ALA A 470 13.87 1.51 28.74
C ALA A 470 13.57 1.11 27.29
N PHE A 471 14.43 1.49 26.32
CA PHE A 471 14.22 1.16 24.89
C PHE A 471 14.24 -0.36 24.66
N PHE A 472 15.26 -1.04 25.19
CA PHE A 472 15.37 -2.50 25.07
C PHE A 472 14.26 -3.24 25.80
N ARG A 473 13.82 -2.72 26.95
CA ARG A 473 12.69 -3.30 27.67
C ARG A 473 11.38 -3.13 26.91
N ALA A 474 11.13 -1.96 26.31
CA ALA A 474 9.96 -1.72 25.49
C ALA A 474 9.90 -2.70 24.31
N TRP A 475 11.03 -2.93 23.65
CA TRP A 475 11.15 -3.93 22.59
C TRP A 475 10.80 -5.35 23.08
N LYS A 476 11.33 -5.76 24.25
CA LYS A 476 11.02 -7.08 24.85
C LYS A 476 9.53 -7.24 25.19
N VAL A 477 8.93 -6.20 25.78
CA VAL A 477 7.49 -6.19 26.12
C VAL A 477 6.64 -6.31 24.87
N LEU A 478 7.01 -5.61 23.77
CA LEU A 478 6.25 -5.68 22.52
C LEU A 478 6.28 -7.06 21.86
N ILE A 479 7.41 -7.77 21.94
CA ILE A 479 7.56 -9.12 21.36
C ILE A 479 6.92 -10.21 22.24
N ARG A 480 6.94 -10.01 23.57
CA ARG A 480 6.40 -10.97 24.55
C ARG A 480 5.56 -10.26 25.61
N PRO A 481 4.35 -9.80 25.27
CA PRO A 481 3.47 -9.09 26.20
C PRO A 481 3.12 -9.95 27.43
N SER A 482 2.84 -11.24 27.24
CA SER A 482 2.44 -12.15 28.33
C SER A 482 3.49 -12.38 29.42
N GLN A 483 4.78 -12.13 29.13
CA GLN A 483 5.88 -12.36 30.07
C GLN A 483 6.28 -11.11 30.85
N HIS A 484 5.72 -9.94 30.50
CA HIS A 484 6.18 -8.67 31.02
C HIS A 484 5.02 -7.79 31.47
N ILE A 485 4.94 -7.58 32.79
CA ILE A 485 3.94 -6.71 33.40
C ILE A 485 4.39 -5.25 33.25
N THR A 486 3.56 -4.45 32.59
CA THR A 486 3.65 -2.99 32.60
C THR A 486 2.89 -2.44 33.81
N CYS A 487 3.41 -1.36 34.41
CA CYS A 487 2.77 -0.71 35.55
C CYS A 487 2.63 0.78 35.26
N GLY A 488 1.68 1.44 35.91
CA GLY A 488 1.49 2.89 35.85
C GLY A 488 0.92 3.41 34.52
N ASP A 489 0.47 2.53 33.63
CA ASP A 489 -0.21 2.86 32.37
C ASP A 489 -1.74 2.88 32.53
N MET A 490 -2.17 3.56 33.59
CA MET A 490 -3.54 3.66 34.11
C MET A 490 -4.31 4.84 33.53
N ILE A 491 -4.06 5.19 32.27
CA ILE A 491 -4.88 6.13 31.50
C ILE A 491 -5.15 5.48 30.16
N PHE A 492 -6.42 5.15 29.90
CA PHE A 492 -6.91 4.54 28.67
C PHE A 492 -6.32 3.13 28.42
N SER A 493 -7.06 2.06 28.77
CA SER A 493 -6.54 0.68 28.75
C SER A 493 -6.33 0.13 27.33
N GLY A 494 -5.11 -0.36 27.04
CA GLY A 494 -4.79 -0.99 25.75
C GLY A 494 -5.55 -2.30 25.49
N HIS A 495 -5.79 -3.10 26.52
CA HIS A 495 -6.58 -4.33 26.43
C HIS A 495 -8.04 -4.03 26.05
N ALA A 496 -8.64 -3.05 26.73
CA ALA A 496 -10.01 -2.62 26.44
C ALA A 496 -10.14 -2.03 25.03
N VAL A 497 -9.16 -1.23 24.58
CA VAL A 497 -9.10 -0.70 23.21
C VAL A 497 -9.16 -1.81 22.18
N PHE A 498 -8.34 -2.83 22.32
CA PHE A 498 -8.29 -3.93 21.35
C PHE A 498 -9.61 -4.71 21.32
N LEU A 499 -10.19 -5.05 22.48
CA LEU A 499 -11.50 -5.71 22.56
C LEU A 499 -12.61 -4.90 21.88
N VAL A 500 -12.64 -3.59 22.12
CA VAL A 500 -13.63 -2.68 21.51
C VAL A 500 -13.38 -2.52 20.02
N LEU A 501 -12.13 -2.44 19.56
CA LEU A 501 -11.79 -2.43 18.13
C LEU A 501 -12.30 -3.69 17.43
N CYS A 502 -12.13 -4.87 18.04
CA CYS A 502 -12.66 -6.12 17.51
C CYS A 502 -14.20 -6.11 17.44
N CYS A 503 -14.89 -5.51 18.43
CA CYS A 503 -16.33 -5.32 18.37
C CYS A 503 -16.77 -4.38 17.24
N MET A 504 -16.06 -3.26 17.05
CA MET A 504 -16.34 -2.31 15.97
C MET A 504 -16.07 -2.92 14.59
N PHE A 505 -15.01 -3.72 14.46
CA PHE A 505 -14.75 -4.54 13.29
C PHE A 505 -15.91 -5.52 13.02
N ALA A 506 -16.33 -6.28 14.03
CA ALA A 506 -17.42 -7.24 13.90
C ALA A 506 -18.75 -6.55 13.51
N ARG A 507 -19.02 -5.35 14.05
CA ARG A 507 -20.19 -4.55 13.66
C ARG A 507 -20.16 -4.11 12.20
N THR A 508 -19.00 -3.67 11.72
CA THR A 508 -18.86 -3.00 10.41
C THR A 508 -18.66 -4.00 9.27
N TYR A 509 -17.81 -5.00 9.48
CA TYR A 509 -17.36 -5.90 8.41
C TYR A 509 -18.02 -7.29 8.44
N CYS A 510 -18.64 -7.71 9.55
CA CYS A 510 -19.39 -8.98 9.62
C CYS A 510 -20.88 -8.80 9.30
N GLU A 511 -21.19 -7.98 8.31
CA GLU A 511 -22.54 -7.80 7.79
C GLU A 511 -22.72 -8.54 6.44
N ARG A 512 -23.96 -8.89 6.10
CA ARG A 512 -24.28 -9.60 4.86
C ARG A 512 -23.93 -8.81 3.59
N SER A 513 -23.96 -7.48 3.68
CA SER A 513 -23.51 -6.53 2.65
C SER A 513 -22.01 -6.69 2.36
N GLU A 514 -21.21 -6.83 3.43
CA GLU A 514 -19.74 -6.75 3.34
C GLU A 514 -19.05 -8.12 3.20
N LEU A 515 -19.61 -9.17 3.83
CA LEU A 515 -19.06 -10.53 3.83
C LEU A 515 -20.03 -11.53 3.15
N ASN A 516 -20.09 -11.45 1.82
CA ASN A 516 -20.96 -12.27 0.97
C ASN A 516 -20.18 -13.39 0.25
N THR A 517 -19.60 -14.31 1.03
CA THR A 517 -18.97 -15.51 0.47
C THR A 517 -20.03 -16.58 0.15
N PRO A 518 -19.77 -17.55 -0.75
CA PRO A 518 -20.71 -18.62 -1.05
C PRO A 518 -21.18 -19.37 0.21
N PHE A 519 -20.29 -19.50 1.21
CA PHE A 519 -20.57 -20.11 2.50
C PHE A 519 -21.50 -19.26 3.37
N THR A 520 -21.22 -17.96 3.55
CA THR A 520 -22.06 -17.07 4.38
C THR A 520 -23.41 -16.79 3.73
N ARG A 521 -23.51 -16.88 2.39
CA ARG A 521 -24.78 -16.81 1.65
C ARG A 521 -25.68 -18.01 1.93
N ARG A 522 -25.09 -19.21 2.03
CA ARG A 522 -25.81 -20.45 2.36
C ARG A 522 -26.26 -20.48 3.82
N TYR A 523 -25.44 -19.94 4.73
CA TYR A 523 -25.70 -19.97 6.17
C TYR A 523 -25.64 -18.54 6.78
N PRO A 524 -26.70 -17.72 6.60
CA PRO A 524 -26.68 -16.32 7.05
C PRO A 524 -26.66 -16.16 8.58
N TYR A 525 -27.13 -17.14 9.35
CA TYR A 525 -27.12 -17.10 10.82
C TYR A 525 -25.70 -17.10 11.41
N ILE A 526 -24.71 -17.61 10.68
CA ILE A 526 -23.31 -17.66 11.13
C ILE A 526 -22.77 -16.24 11.37
N LEU A 527 -23.14 -15.27 10.54
CA LEU A 527 -22.70 -13.88 10.71
C LEU A 527 -23.22 -13.27 12.01
N TRP A 528 -24.48 -13.55 12.34
CA TRP A 528 -25.08 -13.11 13.61
C TRP A 528 -24.40 -13.79 14.81
N MET A 529 -24.14 -15.10 14.72
CA MET A 529 -23.42 -15.85 15.75
C MET A 529 -22.01 -15.30 15.99
N ILE A 530 -21.26 -15.01 14.93
CA ILE A 530 -19.91 -14.44 15.03
C ILE A 530 -19.95 -13.09 15.75
N ARG A 531 -20.89 -12.21 15.39
CA ARG A 531 -21.03 -10.89 16.01
C ARG A 531 -21.41 -10.99 17.48
N TYR A 532 -22.41 -11.80 17.79
CA TYR A 532 -22.87 -11.97 19.16
C TYR A 532 -21.78 -12.59 20.03
N TYR A 533 -21.10 -13.63 19.53
CA TYR A 533 -19.98 -14.27 20.22
C TYR A 533 -18.83 -13.28 20.49
N ASN A 534 -18.47 -12.46 19.49
CA ASN A 534 -17.48 -11.39 19.66
C ASN A 534 -17.90 -10.40 20.76
N TYR A 535 -19.16 -9.93 20.74
CA TYR A 535 -19.67 -9.01 21.76
C TYR A 535 -19.69 -9.63 23.15
N THR A 536 -20.10 -10.89 23.29
CA THR A 536 -20.13 -11.58 24.58
C THR A 536 -18.73 -11.81 25.15
N LEU A 537 -17.77 -12.22 24.31
CA LEU A 537 -16.39 -12.41 24.77
C LEU A 537 -15.73 -11.07 25.11
N SER A 538 -15.93 -10.02 24.32
CA SER A 538 -15.40 -8.71 24.63
C SER A 538 -16.03 -8.12 25.89
N ALA A 539 -17.34 -8.27 26.11
CA ALA A 539 -17.98 -7.87 27.36
C ALA A 539 -17.42 -8.64 28.56
N GLY A 540 -17.20 -9.95 28.41
CA GLY A 540 -16.53 -10.78 29.41
C GLY A 540 -15.10 -10.34 29.69
N GLY A 541 -14.33 -9.98 28.65
CA GLY A 541 -12.97 -9.46 28.77
C GLY A 541 -12.92 -8.10 29.47
N LEU A 542 -13.81 -7.16 29.11
CA LEU A 542 -13.90 -5.86 29.78
C LEU A 542 -14.28 -6.01 31.26
N PHE A 543 -15.20 -6.92 31.56
CA PHE A 543 -15.54 -7.28 32.94
C PHE A 543 -14.36 -7.91 33.68
N ALA A 544 -13.60 -8.79 33.02
CA ALA A 544 -12.41 -9.42 33.59
C ALA A 544 -11.31 -8.40 33.90
N ILE A 545 -11.09 -7.40 33.04
CA ILE A 545 -10.09 -6.33 33.26
C ILE A 545 -10.36 -5.57 34.57
N VAL A 546 -11.61 -5.21 34.82
CA VAL A 546 -12.01 -4.53 36.07
C VAL A 546 -11.96 -5.51 37.25
N GLY A 547 -12.40 -6.76 37.03
CA GLY A 547 -12.49 -7.80 38.05
C GLY A 547 -11.14 -8.30 38.58
N THR A 548 -10.11 -8.36 37.74
CA THR A 548 -8.72 -8.66 38.16
C THR A 548 -7.98 -7.43 38.70
N ARG A 549 -8.64 -6.26 38.69
CA ARG A 549 -8.04 -4.95 39.01
C ARG A 549 -6.82 -4.62 38.12
N LEU A 550 -6.83 -5.11 36.89
CA LEU A 550 -5.77 -4.80 35.91
C LEU A 550 -5.80 -3.31 35.54
N HIS A 551 -7.00 -2.73 35.42
CA HIS A 551 -7.21 -1.31 35.20
C HIS A 551 -8.38 -0.78 36.04
N TYR A 552 -8.43 0.54 36.20
CA TYR A 552 -9.59 1.22 36.79
C TYR A 552 -10.78 1.20 35.83
N THR A 553 -12.00 1.33 36.36
CA THR A 553 -13.20 1.45 35.51
C THR A 553 -13.14 2.67 34.61
N LEU A 554 -12.59 3.77 35.12
CA LEU A 554 -12.39 4.98 34.34
C LEU A 554 -11.58 4.70 33.06
N ASP A 555 -10.49 3.93 33.18
CA ASP A 555 -9.61 3.58 32.05
C ASP A 555 -10.36 2.80 30.98
N VAL A 556 -11.25 1.89 31.40
CA VAL A 556 -12.07 1.05 30.53
C VAL A 556 -13.16 1.89 29.85
N LEU A 557 -13.80 2.81 30.57
CA LEU A 557 -14.83 3.68 29.99
C LEU A 557 -14.26 4.68 28.98
N ILE A 558 -13.13 5.30 29.31
CA ILE A 558 -12.40 6.18 28.36
C ILE A 558 -11.93 5.33 27.16
N ALA A 559 -11.48 4.09 27.39
CA ALA A 559 -11.12 3.14 26.34
C ALA A 559 -12.25 2.91 25.33
N ILE A 560 -13.43 2.58 25.83
CA ILE A 560 -14.62 2.36 25.00
C ILE A 560 -14.98 3.64 24.23
N TYR A 561 -15.03 4.78 24.92
CA TYR A 561 -15.43 6.05 24.31
C TYR A 561 -14.51 6.48 23.16
N ILE A 562 -13.20 6.63 23.41
CA ILE A 562 -12.27 7.10 22.37
C ILE A 562 -12.20 6.11 21.22
N THR A 563 -12.20 4.79 21.49
CA THR A 563 -12.14 3.78 20.42
C THR A 563 -13.34 3.88 19.48
N ILE A 564 -14.55 4.00 20.03
CA ILE A 564 -15.77 4.19 19.24
C ILE A 564 -15.70 5.51 18.46
N GLN A 565 -15.30 6.60 19.11
CA GLN A 565 -15.22 7.92 18.46
C GLN A 565 -14.23 7.95 17.31
N VAL A 566 -13.02 7.43 17.49
CA VAL A 566 -12.00 7.37 16.42
C VAL A 566 -12.49 6.49 15.27
N TRP A 567 -13.10 5.34 15.56
CA TRP A 567 -13.64 4.46 14.53
C TRP A 567 -14.75 5.14 13.71
N VAL A 568 -15.73 5.75 14.38
CA VAL A 568 -16.85 6.43 13.72
C VAL A 568 -16.36 7.64 12.92
N THR A 569 -15.45 8.44 13.49
CA THR A 569 -14.87 9.60 12.82
C THR A 569 -14.11 9.19 11.56
N TYR A 570 -13.32 8.13 11.62
CA TYR A 570 -12.59 7.61 10.45
C TYR A 570 -13.56 7.22 9.30
N HIS A 571 -14.62 6.48 9.60
CA HIS A 571 -15.58 6.04 8.60
C HIS A 571 -16.48 7.18 8.11
N TRP A 572 -16.76 8.17 8.96
CA TRP A 572 -17.48 9.38 8.56
C TRP A 572 -16.67 10.21 7.55
N LEU A 573 -15.37 10.37 7.79
CA LEU A 573 -14.46 11.12 6.93
C LEU A 573 -14.28 10.46 5.56
N MET A 574 -14.25 9.12 5.53
CA MET A 574 -14.23 8.35 4.28
C MET A 574 -15.45 8.65 3.39
N ASN A 575 -16.63 8.86 4.00
CA ASN A 575 -17.85 9.16 3.25
C ASN A 575 -17.94 10.62 2.78
N HIS A 576 -17.08 11.51 3.28
CA HIS A 576 -17.09 12.95 2.98
C HIS A 576 -15.69 13.46 2.59
N PRO A 577 -15.16 13.06 1.42
CA PRO A 577 -13.78 13.37 1.01
C PRO A 577 -13.51 14.87 0.88
N GLU A 578 -14.52 15.70 0.58
CA GLU A 578 -14.37 17.15 0.48
C GLU A 578 -14.03 17.83 1.82
N SER A 579 -14.44 17.22 2.94
CA SER A 579 -14.10 17.66 4.30
C SER A 579 -12.89 16.92 4.88
N GLY A 580 -12.27 16.06 4.09
CA GLY A 580 -11.20 15.14 4.47
C GLY A 580 -9.84 15.81 4.69
N PHE A 581 -9.11 15.34 5.71
CA PHE A 581 -7.67 15.63 5.79
C PHE A 581 -6.95 15.03 4.57
N ALA A 582 -5.99 15.77 4.01
CA ALA A 582 -5.20 15.33 2.83
C ALA A 582 -4.60 13.93 2.98
N LEU A 583 -4.14 13.57 4.18
CA LEU A 583 -3.59 12.24 4.46
C LEU A 583 -4.64 11.12 4.32
N ILE A 584 -5.87 11.36 4.78
CA ILE A 584 -6.94 10.35 4.74
C ILE A 584 -7.49 10.23 3.32
N ASN A 585 -7.58 11.35 2.59
CA ASN A 585 -7.93 11.35 1.17
C ASN A 585 -6.89 10.61 0.31
N TRP A 586 -5.60 10.76 0.62
CA TRP A 586 -4.55 9.99 -0.03
C TRP A 586 -4.62 8.48 0.31
N LEU A 587 -4.92 8.15 1.57
CA LEU A 587 -5.03 6.77 2.03
C LEU A 587 -6.23 6.04 1.41
N GLU A 588 -7.38 6.71 1.29
CA GLU A 588 -8.64 6.19 0.74
C GLU A 588 -8.92 6.68 -0.70
N HIS A 589 -7.87 6.88 -1.51
CA HIS A 589 -8.00 7.36 -2.88
C HIS A 589 -8.95 6.50 -3.74
N ALA A 590 -9.68 7.12 -4.66
CA ALA A 590 -10.76 6.49 -5.44
C ALA A 590 -10.31 5.24 -6.24
N GLU A 591 -9.09 5.25 -6.76
CA GLU A 591 -8.50 4.09 -7.47
C GLU A 591 -8.45 2.83 -6.59
N VAL A 592 -8.16 2.99 -5.30
CA VAL A 592 -8.07 1.86 -4.37
C VAL A 592 -9.45 1.25 -4.14
N HIS A 593 -10.46 2.11 -3.96
CA HIS A 593 -11.85 1.67 -3.84
C HIS A 593 -12.33 0.91 -5.07
N LEU A 594 -11.90 1.31 -6.28
CA LEU A 594 -12.24 0.62 -7.51
C LEU A 594 -11.63 -0.79 -7.57
N VAL A 595 -10.34 -0.92 -7.24
CA VAL A 595 -9.63 -2.20 -7.18
C VAL A 595 -10.28 -3.15 -6.17
N ASP A 596 -10.62 -2.66 -4.98
CA ASP A 596 -11.29 -3.47 -3.94
C ASP A 596 -12.73 -3.85 -4.33
N LYS A 597 -13.47 -2.97 -5.02
CA LYS A 597 -14.81 -3.26 -5.55
C LYS A 597 -14.75 -4.32 -6.64
N ASN A 598 -13.73 -4.27 -7.51
CA ASN A 598 -13.47 -5.29 -8.52
C ASN A 598 -13.12 -6.65 -7.89
N ALA A 599 -12.27 -6.66 -6.85
CA ALA A 599 -11.93 -7.86 -6.08
C ALA A 599 -13.16 -8.49 -5.42
N TYR A 600 -14.01 -7.67 -4.81
CA TYR A 600 -15.26 -8.11 -4.22
C TYR A 600 -16.24 -8.69 -5.25
N ARG A 601 -16.40 -8.05 -6.41
CA ARG A 601 -17.29 -8.51 -7.50
C ARG A 601 -16.87 -9.88 -8.05
N LYS A 602 -15.56 -10.10 -8.25
CA LYS A 602 -15.01 -11.39 -8.70
C LYS A 602 -15.19 -12.49 -7.64
N ALA A 603 -14.94 -12.19 -6.36
CA ALA A 603 -15.12 -13.15 -5.27
C ALA A 603 -16.60 -13.53 -5.03
N GLY A 604 -17.54 -12.61 -5.26
CA GLY A 604 -18.97 -12.83 -5.05
C GLY A 604 -19.67 -13.68 -6.13
N GLY A 605 -18.96 -14.04 -7.22
CA GLY A 605 -19.49 -14.78 -8.35
C GLY A 605 -20.53 -14.01 -9.17
N LEU A 606 -20.50 -12.68 -9.15
CA LEU A 606 -21.44 -11.84 -9.91
C LEU A 606 -21.06 -11.72 -11.40
N SER A 607 -19.80 -11.94 -11.76
CA SER A 607 -19.33 -11.90 -13.15
C SER A 607 -19.99 -13.00 -13.99
N ASP A 608 -20.05 -14.23 -13.46
CA ASP A 608 -20.63 -15.42 -14.13
C ASP A 608 -22.14 -15.34 -14.39
N ARG A 609 -22.85 -14.34 -13.83
CA ARG A 609 -24.30 -14.16 -14.07
C ARG A 609 -24.63 -13.21 -15.21
N ILE A 610 -23.74 -12.26 -15.52
CA ILE A 610 -23.97 -11.30 -16.60
C ILE A 610 -23.57 -11.94 -17.94
N GLU A 611 -22.50 -12.73 -17.98
CA GLU A 611 -22.10 -13.51 -19.17
C GLU A 611 -23.02 -14.72 -19.48
N LYS A 612 -24.00 -15.02 -18.63
CA LYS A 612 -25.00 -16.08 -18.85
C LYS A 612 -26.40 -15.54 -19.16
N SER A 613 -26.58 -14.22 -19.16
CA SER A 613 -27.84 -13.57 -19.50
C SER A 613 -27.85 -12.91 -20.89
N ASP A 614 -26.71 -12.94 -21.58
CA ASP A 614 -26.55 -12.72 -23.02
C ASP A 614 -26.26 -14.08 -23.68
#